data_AF-A0A530QL15-F1
#
_entry.id   AF-A0A530QL15-F1
#
_cell.length_a   1.000
_cell.length_b   1.000
_cell.length_c   1.000
_cell.angle_alpha   90.00
_cell.angle_beta   90.00
_cell.angle_gamma   90.00
#
_symmetry.space_group_name_H-M   'P 1'
#
loop_
_entity.id
_entity.type
_entity.pdbx_description
1 polymer ?
#
loop_
_entity_poly.entity_id
_entity_poly.type
_entity_poly.pdbx_seq_one_letter_code
_entity_poly.pdbx_strand_id
1 'polypeptide(L)' 'DIAARAETLLERDDIAYIHVRSARNNCYQCRIERA' A
#
# COMPACT_ATOMS: atom_id res chain seq x y z
N ASP A 1 7.29 -9.66 -1.09
CA ASP A 1 5.83 -9.65 -0.84
C ASP A 1 5.31 -8.23 -0.98
N ILE A 2 4.12 -8.04 -1.53
CA ILE A 2 3.53 -6.71 -1.77
C ILE A 2 3.28 -6.00 -0.43
N ALA A 3 2.91 -6.74 0.62
CA ALA A 3 2.74 -6.21 1.97
C ALA A 3 4.05 -5.60 2.49
N ALA A 4 5.15 -6.36 2.49
CA ALA A 4 6.45 -5.88 2.96
C ALA A 4 6.94 -4.62 2.22
N ARG A 5 6.71 -4.53 0.89
CA ARG A 5 7.08 -3.34 0.13
C ARG A 5 6.22 -2.12 0.50
N ALA A 6 4.93 -2.34 0.76
CA ALA A 6 4.03 -1.28 1.17
C ALA A 6 4.37 -0.77 2.58
N GLU A 7 4.78 -1.65 3.50
CA GLU A 7 5.27 -1.27 4.83
C GLU A 7 6.49 -0.35 4.74
N THR A 8 7.53 -0.71 3.99
CA THR A 8 8.73 0.14 3.80
C THR A 8 8.40 1.51 3.17
N LEU A 9 7.35 1.58 2.35
CA LEU A 9 6.91 2.85 1.77
C LEU A 9 6.14 3.70 2.80
N LEU A 10 5.33 3.07 3.64
CA LEU A 10 4.57 3.77 4.67
C LEU A 10 5.45 4.26 5.83
N GLU A 11 6.63 3.67 6.03
CA GLU A 11 7.64 4.18 6.97
C GLU A 11 8.15 5.57 6.60
N ARG A 12 8.01 6.00 5.34
CA ARG A 12 8.38 7.35 4.95
C ARG A 12 7.33 8.35 5.39
N ASP A 13 7.77 9.38 6.11
CA ASP A 13 6.89 10.42 6.64
C ASP A 13 6.28 11.35 5.58
N ASP A 14 6.71 11.24 4.31
CA ASP A 14 6.12 11.97 3.19
C ASP A 14 4.92 11.23 2.55
N ILE A 15 4.61 10.01 2.99
CA ILE A 15 3.56 9.17 2.43
C ILE A 15 2.42 9.00 3.45
N ALA A 16 1.26 9.59 3.16
CA ALA A 16 0.10 9.56 4.04
C ALA A 16 -0.73 8.27 3.94
N TYR A 17 -0.80 7.63 2.76
CA TYR A 17 -1.58 6.41 2.53
C TYR A 17 -1.08 5.64 1.32
N ILE A 18 -1.34 4.33 1.29
CA ILE A 18 -0.97 3.46 0.17
C ILE A 18 -2.18 2.65 -0.29
N HIS A 19 -2.45 2.70 -1.59
CA HIS A 19 -3.45 1.87 -2.25
C HIS A 19 -2.79 0.85 -3.15
N VAL A 20 -2.91 -0.43 -2.79
CA VAL A 20 -2.42 -1.53 -3.61
C VAL A 20 -3.57 -2.08 -4.45
N ARG A 21 -3.43 -2.06 -5.77
CA ARG A 21 -4.41 -2.60 -6.71
C ARG A 21 -3.76 -3.63 -7.63
N SER A 22 -4.51 -4.67 -7.98
CA SER A 22 -4.13 -5.59 -9.05
C SER A 22 -4.24 -4.88 -10.40
N ALA A 23 -3.16 -4.84 -11.18
CA ALA A 23 -3.18 -4.29 -12.54
C ALA A 23 -4.11 -5.07 -13.49
N ARG A 24 -4.37 -6.35 -13.19
CA ARG A 24 -5.16 -7.25 -14.05
C ARG A 24 -6.65 -7.22 -13.72
N ASN A 25 -6.99 -7.09 -12.45
CA ASN A 25 -8.37 -7.23 -11.97
C ASN A 25 -8.94 -5.94 -11.38
N ASN A 26 -8.17 -4.85 -11.32
CA ASN A 26 -8.52 -3.56 -10.69
C ASN A 26 -9.10 -3.68 -9.25
N CYS A 27 -8.97 -4.85 -8.63
CA CYS A 27 -9.39 -5.08 -7.25
C CYS A 27 -8.32 -4.54 -6.31
N TYR A 28 -8.76 -3.95 -5.19
CA TYR A 28 -7.87 -3.64 -4.08
C TYR A 28 -7.32 -4.93 -3.51
N GLN A 29 -5.99 -5.04 -3.46
CA GLN A 29 -5.31 -6.14 -2.79
C GLN A 29 -5.04 -5.81 -1.32
N CYS A 30 -4.78 -4.54 -1.01
CA CYS A 30 -4.57 -4.08 0.35
C CYS A 30 -4.79 -2.56 0.44
N ARG A 31 -5.43 -2.11 1.51
CA ARG A 31 -5.54 -0.70 1.91
C ARG A 31 -4.80 -0.57 3.24
N ILE A 32 -3.83 0.34 3.29
CA ILE A 32 -3.01 0.56 4.47
C ILE A 32 -3.12 2.03 4.84
N GLU A 33 -3.64 2.28 6.04
CA GLU A 33 -3.89 3.61 6.60
C GLU A 33 -3.10 3.77 7.90
N ARG A 34 -2.61 4.99 8.15
CA ARG A 34 -1.97 5.34 9.42
C ARG A 34 -3.08 5.74 10.41
N ALA A 35 -3.10 5.14 11.59
CA ALA A 35 -4.11 5.36 12.65
C ALA A 35 -3.96 6.72 13.35
#